data_AF-A0A921P189-F1
#
_entry.id   AF-A0A921P189-F1
#
_cell.length_a   1.000
_cell.length_b   1.000
_cell.length_c   1.000
_cell.angle_alpha   90.00
_cell.angle_beta   90.00
_cell.angle_gamma   90.00
#
_symmetry.space_group_name_H-M   'P 1'
#
loop_
_entity.id
_entity.type
_entity.pdbx_description
1 polymer ?
#
loop_
_entity_poly.entity_id
_entity_poly.type
_entity_poly.pdbx_seq_one_letter_code
_entity_poly.pdbx_strand_id
1 'polypeptide(L)' 'MAEQTEWERKAANLLKAELKRQGVTYAQLAERIEDKEANVRNKLSRGKFSAAFLFEALHAIQVARIEL' A
#
# COMPACT_ATOMS: atom_id res chain seq x y z
N MET A 1 3.87 15.75 -15.32
CA MET A 1 3.62 14.80 -14.20
C MET A 1 4.67 13.71 -14.36
N ALA A 2 5.47 13.42 -13.33
CA ALA A 2 6.48 12.36 -13.45
C ALA A 2 5.76 11.03 -13.73
N GLU A 3 6.09 10.41 -14.86
CA GLU A 3 5.46 9.16 -15.29
C GLU A 3 5.87 8.06 -14.31
N GLN A 4 4.88 7.36 -13.74
CA GLN A 4 5.16 6.20 -12.90
C GLN A 4 5.70 5.08 -13.77
N THR A 5 6.78 4.45 -13.35
CA THR A 5 7.28 3.23 -14.00
C THR A 5 6.24 2.11 -13.90
N GLU A 6 6.32 1.12 -14.78
CA GLU A 6 5.41 -0.04 -14.72
C GLU A 6 5.45 -0.73 -13.35
N TRP A 7 6.63 -0.83 -12.75
CA TRP A 7 6.83 -1.45 -11.43
C TRP A 7 6.23 -0.63 -10.28
N GLU A 8 6.30 0.70 -10.34
CA GLU A 8 5.65 1.59 -9.35
C GLU A 8 4.13 1.43 -9.38
N ARG A 9 3.55 1.38 -10.59
CA ARG A 9 2.12 1.12 -10.77
C ARG A 9 1.76 -0.27 -10.27
N LYS A 10 2.57 -1.28 -10.59
CA LYS A 10 2.35 -2.67 -10.17
C LYS A 10 2.38 -2.81 -8.65
N ALA A 11 3.36 -2.21 -7.97
CA ALA A 11 3.46 -2.21 -6.52
C ALA A 11 2.26 -1.53 -5.85
N ALA A 12 1.83 -0.36 -6.36
CA ALA A 12 0.65 0.32 -5.85
C ALA A 12 -0.63 -0.50 -6.04
N ASN A 13 -0.81 -1.11 -7.21
CA ASN A 13 -1.98 -1.91 -7.52
C ASN A 13 -2.04 -3.20 -6.70
N LEU A 14 -0.88 -3.82 -6.46
CA LEU A 14 -0.77 -4.99 -5.60
C LEU A 14 -1.24 -4.67 -4.18
N LEU A 15 -0.72 -3.61 -3.56
CA LEU A 15 -1.13 -3.25 -2.20
C LEU A 15 -2.61 -2.84 -2.13
N LYS A 16 -3.15 -2.16 -3.15
CA LYS A 16 -4.59 -1.85 -3.26
C LYS A 16 -5.45 -3.11 -3.37
N ALA A 17 -5.00 -4.10 -4.14
CA ALA A 17 -5.69 -5.36 -4.30
C ALA A 17 -5.75 -6.13 -2.97
N GLU A 18 -4.64 -6.18 -2.23
CA GLU A 18 -4.59 -6.80 -0.91
C GLU A 18 -5.49 -6.10 0.10
N LEU A 19 -5.47 -4.76 0.14
CA LEU A 19 -6.39 -4.00 1.00
C LEU A 19 -7.85 -4.31 0.70
N LYS A 20 -8.20 -4.39 -0.60
CA LYS A 20 -9.56 -4.75 -1.01
C LYS A 20 -9.92 -6.20 -0.67
N ARG A 21 -8.99 -7.15 -0.79
CA ARG A 21 -9.19 -8.57 -0.42
C ARG A 21 -9.42 -8.73 1.08
N GLN A 22 -8.69 -7.97 1.90
CA GLN A 22 -8.82 -7.99 3.36
C GLN A 22 -9.97 -7.11 3.89
N GLY A 23 -10.66 -6.36 3.02
CA GLY A 23 -11.73 -5.45 3.43
C GLY A 23 -11.24 -4.27 4.28
N VAL A 24 -9.96 -3.89 4.16
CA VAL A 24 -9.33 -2.83 4.96
C VAL A 24 -9.31 -1.52 4.17
N THR A 25 -9.80 -0.44 4.78
CA THR A 25 -9.76 0.90 4.19
C THR A 25 -8.40 1.57 4.40
N TYR A 26 -8.10 2.65 3.66
CA TYR A 26 -6.87 3.40 3.88
C TYR A 26 -6.80 4.03 5.27
N ALA A 27 -7.94 4.44 5.84
CA ALA A 27 -8.02 4.96 7.20
C ALA A 27 -7.61 3.87 8.21
N GLN A 28 -8.19 2.67 8.08
CA GLN A 28 -7.87 1.55 8.96
C GLN A 28 -6.42 1.08 8.80
N LEU A 29 -5.88 1.06 7.57
CA LEU A 29 -4.47 0.77 7.37
C LEU A 29 -3.61 1.81 8.07
N ALA A 30 -3.91 3.10 7.89
CA ALA A 30 -3.17 4.20 8.50
C ALA A 30 -3.19 4.11 10.03
N GLU A 31 -4.32 3.77 10.64
CA GLU A 31 -4.43 3.54 12.08
C GLU A 31 -3.54 2.37 12.55
N ARG A 32 -3.49 1.26 11.80
CA ARG A 32 -2.69 0.08 12.17
C ARG A 32 -1.18 0.28 12.07
N ILE A 33 -0.73 1.20 11.21
CA ILE A 33 0.69 1.52 11.01
C ILE A 33 1.09 2.86 11.63
N GLU A 34 0.20 3.45 12.44
CA GLU A 34 0.39 4.74 13.11
C GLU A 34 0.78 5.89 12.14
N ASP A 35 0.21 5.88 10.93
CA ASP A 35 0.43 6.90 9.89
C ASP A 35 -0.86 7.69 9.63
N LYS A 36 -0.79 8.72 8.76
CA LYS A 36 -1.95 9.49 8.33
C LYS A 36 -2.54 8.89 7.06
N GLU A 37 -3.88 8.81 6.99
CA GLU A 37 -4.58 8.33 5.78
C GLU A 37 -4.14 9.08 4.51
N ALA A 38 -3.96 10.40 4.61
CA ALA A 38 -3.48 11.21 3.49
C ALA A 38 -2.08 10.79 3.01
N ASN A 39 -1.19 10.36 3.92
CA ASN A 39 0.15 9.90 3.58
C ASN A 39 0.11 8.54 2.87
N VAL A 40 -0.67 7.60 3.41
CA VAL A 40 -0.94 6.29 2.80
C VAL A 40 -1.50 6.47 1.38
N ARG A 41 -2.51 7.32 1.22
CA ARG A 41 -3.10 7.66 -0.08
C ARG A 41 -2.08 8.27 -1.03
N ASN A 42 -1.23 9.18 -0.56
CA ASN A 42 -0.20 9.81 -1.38
C ASN A 42 0.86 8.82 -1.85
N LYS A 43 1.33 7.92 -0.96
CA LYS A 43 2.27 6.82 -1.29
C LYS A 43 1.69 5.89 -2.34
N LEU A 44 0.44 5.43 -2.14
CA LEU A 44 -0.28 4.54 -3.06
C LEU A 44 -0.69 5.20 -4.38
N SER A 45 -0.91 6.52 -4.38
CA SER A 45 -1.23 7.29 -5.59
C SER A 45 0.01 7.52 -6.44
N ARG A 46 1.16 7.79 -5.80
CA ARG A 46 2.45 8.03 -6.48
C ARG A 46 3.18 6.75 -6.88
N GLY A 47 2.83 5.60 -6.31
CA GLY A 47 3.49 4.31 -6.57
C GLY A 47 4.94 4.24 -6.07
N LYS A 48 5.39 5.27 -5.34
CA LYS A 48 6.73 5.38 -4.76
C LYS A 48 6.63 5.32 -3.24
N PHE A 49 7.00 4.18 -2.68
CA PHE A 49 7.10 3.98 -1.24
C PHE A 49 8.26 3.03 -0.94
N SER A 50 8.76 3.06 0.29
CA SER A 50 9.84 2.18 0.72
C SER A 50 9.35 0.74 0.85
N ALA A 51 10.27 -0.22 0.74
CA ALA A 51 9.97 -1.62 1.04
C ALA A 51 9.51 -1.79 2.51
N ALA A 52 10.03 -0.98 3.44
CA ALA A 52 9.59 -0.98 4.84
C ALA A 52 8.08 -0.69 4.98
N PHE A 53 7.59 0.36 4.30
CA PHE A 53 6.16 0.68 4.29
C PHE A 53 5.32 -0.46 3.69
N LEU A 54 5.82 -1.11 2.63
CA LEU A 54 5.14 -2.25 2.04
C LEU A 54 5.01 -3.41 3.03
N PHE A 55 6.10 -3.80 3.68
CA PHE A 55 6.08 -4.90 4.65
C PHE A 55 5.23 -4.59 5.87
N GLU A 56 5.32 -3.37 6.39
CA GLU A 56 4.51 -2.88 7.49
C GLU A 56 3.01 -2.92 7.14
N ALA A 57 2.65 -2.45 5.93
CA ALA A 57 1.27 -2.49 5.48
C ALA A 57 0.75 -3.92 5.30
N LEU A 58 1.55 -4.81 4.69
CA LEU A 58 1.19 -6.23 4.51
C LEU A 58 1.05 -6.94 5.86
N HIS A 59 1.96 -6.70 6.79
CA HIS A 59 1.89 -7.23 8.15
C HIS A 59 0.65 -6.73 8.88
N ALA A 60 0.35 -5.42 8.79
CA ALA A 60 -0.82 -4.80 9.40
C ALA A 60 -2.15 -5.38 8.88
N ILE A 61 -2.20 -5.84 7.63
CA ILE A 61 -3.37 -6.50 7.03
C ILE A 61 -3.27 -8.03 7.02
N GLN A 62 -2.32 -8.60 7.76
CA GLN A 62 -2.11 -10.05 7.93
C GLN A 62 -1.91 -10.81 6.60
N VAL A 63 -1.26 -10.18 5.62
CA VAL A 63 -0.91 -10.82 4.34
C VAL A 63 0.52 -11.36 4.40
N ALA A 64 0.66 -12.68 4.33
CA ALA A 64 1.95 -13.36 4.38
C ALA A 64 2.57 -13.65 3.00
N ARG A 65 1.76 -13.64 1.94
CA ARG A 65 2.18 -13.92 0.57
C ARG A 65 1.47 -12.99 -0.39
N ILE A 66 2.22 -12.48 -1.36
CA ILE A 66 1.72 -11.68 -2.47
C ILE A 66 2.10 -12.36 -3.79
N GLU A 67 1.26 -12.23 -4.81
CA GLU A 67 1.49 -12.79 -6.14
C GLU A 67 1.57 -11.64 -7.15
N LEU A 68 2.58 -11.69 -8.02
CA LEU A 68 2.92 -10.64 -8.99
C LEU A 68 2.48 -10.99 -10.40
#